data_AF-A0A2S4UCB2-F1
#
_entry.id   AF-A0A2S4UCB2-F1
#
_cell.length_a   1.000
_cell.length_b   1.000
_cell.length_c   1.000
_cell.angle_alpha   90.00
_cell.angle_beta   90.00
_cell.angle_gamma   90.00
#
_symmetry.space_group_name_H-M   'P 1'
#
loop_
_entity.id
_entity.type
_entity.pdbx_description
1 polymer ?
#
loop_
_entity_poly.entity_id
_entity_poly.type
_entity_poly.pdbx_seq_one_letter_code
_entity_poly.pdbx_strand_id
1 'polypeptide(L)'
;MAEPAPPTSKPCTRAPKVAKCEKNTSICALIQSLNWSTKDFMLAFLKDSKHQDVAISRRYWVTDQGWDSTKDLLLTTKRLAQRHIKGCEHWEAFILSQATEIVLSPKPPSGLSPGGSYYTTSSLASTFFSKDDRASRNEALISRMPFLYQLLCAKIQGNKSYEDSTITNAAAIKEEAEEDDAHDPSDEMEDLDGSILKKSSNPAIRRRVTERVSAYLNYIGISSSRRTAHAALKTLGTGAIEKIKARFKLTQSSIIAPFLCYNNLDFEEKVHMGSLSHDSRMFHGTWAYIHSASPSLLGKLDPAELTIDVLNNALHSGTKMTIRSSMFTSTVESTEHWGKALKSQIVWVILRYIAKPVDGRVKLDKSPPVVHPISPEDPNTNVLKLMIASDNSAAGVGEVFTGVIQQSGLTPEEFHLRLQIIEGNLASCNIFETLKRQRCPAVANHESLNNVFTVPGAAHTLWNVSQAIFLTH
;
A
#
# COMPACT_ATOMS: atom_id res chain seq x y z
N MET A 1 -48.41 -46.33 -60.99
CA MET A 1 -49.18 -45.83 -59.83
C MET A 1 -48.20 -45.10 -58.93
N ALA A 2 -48.30 -43.78 -58.90
CA ALA A 2 -47.48 -42.91 -58.06
C ALA A 2 -48.42 -42.25 -57.02
N GLU A 3 -48.01 -42.31 -55.77
CA GLU A 3 -48.72 -41.82 -54.58
C GLU A 3 -48.78 -40.28 -54.58
N PRO A 4 -49.90 -39.64 -54.18
CA PRO A 4 -50.00 -38.19 -54.22
C PRO A 4 -49.29 -37.53 -53.04
N ALA A 5 -48.62 -36.41 -53.33
CA ALA A 5 -47.87 -35.59 -52.38
C ALA A 5 -48.73 -35.03 -51.23
N PRO A 6 -48.15 -34.82 -50.03
CA PRO A 6 -48.87 -34.32 -48.87
C PRO A 6 -49.28 -32.83 -49.03
N PRO A 7 -50.39 -32.40 -48.41
CA PRO A 7 -50.91 -31.05 -48.61
C PRO A 7 -49.99 -29.99 -47.99
N THR A 8 -49.65 -29.00 -48.81
CA THR A 8 -48.95 -27.77 -48.43
C THR A 8 -49.70 -27.00 -47.34
N SER A 9 -48.98 -26.66 -46.26
CA SER A 9 -49.48 -25.83 -45.15
C SER A 9 -49.99 -24.47 -45.63
N LYS A 10 -51.22 -24.12 -45.27
CA LYS A 10 -51.84 -22.82 -45.57
C LYS A 10 -51.01 -21.66 -44.97
N PRO A 11 -50.88 -20.51 -45.66
CA PRO A 11 -50.22 -19.33 -45.10
C PRO A 11 -51.04 -18.78 -43.92
N CYS A 12 -50.39 -18.53 -42.80
CA CYS A 12 -50.99 -17.91 -41.62
C CYS A 12 -51.44 -16.47 -41.97
N THR A 13 -52.76 -16.26 -42.09
CA THR A 13 -53.38 -14.96 -42.30
C THR A 13 -53.06 -14.04 -41.12
N ARG A 14 -52.36 -12.92 -41.34
CA ARG A 14 -52.08 -11.94 -40.28
C ARG A 14 -53.41 -11.43 -39.69
N ALA A 15 -53.52 -11.48 -38.37
CA ALA A 15 -54.67 -11.01 -37.63
C ALA A 15 -54.98 -9.52 -37.93
N PRO A 16 -56.27 -9.09 -37.81
CA PRO A 16 -56.68 -7.71 -38.04
C PRO A 16 -55.87 -6.69 -37.22
N LYS A 17 -55.59 -5.51 -37.79
CA LYS A 17 -54.89 -4.42 -37.08
C LYS A 17 -55.83 -3.72 -36.08
N VAL A 18 -56.00 -4.32 -34.91
CA VAL A 18 -56.72 -3.75 -33.76
C VAL A 18 -55.80 -2.84 -32.93
N ALA A 19 -56.34 -1.77 -32.35
CA ALA A 19 -55.57 -0.84 -31.52
C ALA A 19 -55.02 -1.51 -30.25
N LYS A 20 -53.87 -1.06 -29.72
CA LYS A 20 -53.23 -1.67 -28.53
C LYS A 20 -54.13 -1.59 -27.28
N CYS A 21 -54.88 -0.49 -27.10
CA CYS A 21 -55.81 -0.32 -25.99
C CYS A 21 -56.95 -1.36 -26.03
N GLU A 22 -57.56 -1.54 -27.20
CA GLU A 22 -58.63 -2.51 -27.41
C GLU A 22 -58.15 -3.95 -27.17
N LYS A 23 -56.95 -4.30 -27.65
CA LYS A 23 -56.30 -5.59 -27.36
C LYS A 23 -56.11 -5.83 -25.86
N ASN A 24 -55.60 -4.84 -25.13
CA ASN A 24 -55.39 -4.96 -23.68
C ASN A 24 -56.72 -5.15 -22.94
N THR A 25 -57.76 -4.40 -23.29
CA THR A 25 -59.08 -4.53 -22.67
C THR A 25 -59.67 -5.92 -22.90
N SER A 26 -59.60 -6.44 -24.13
CA SER A 26 -60.08 -7.80 -24.44
C SER A 26 -59.30 -8.89 -23.71
N ILE A 27 -57.97 -8.76 -23.61
CA ILE A 27 -57.12 -9.72 -22.89
C ILE A 27 -57.43 -9.70 -21.38
N CYS A 28 -57.58 -8.52 -20.79
CA CYS A 28 -57.95 -8.40 -19.38
C CYS A 28 -59.34 -8.99 -19.09
N ALA A 29 -60.33 -8.74 -19.96
CA ALA A 29 -61.66 -9.32 -19.84
C ALA A 29 -61.63 -10.85 -19.94
N LEU A 30 -60.81 -11.41 -20.84
CA LEU A 30 -60.61 -12.85 -20.95
C LEU A 30 -59.99 -13.45 -19.69
N ILE A 31 -58.91 -12.84 -19.17
CA ILE A 31 -58.26 -13.29 -17.92
C ILE A 31 -59.26 -13.29 -16.75
N GLN A 32 -60.09 -12.24 -16.64
CA GLN A 32 -61.12 -12.14 -15.62
C GLN A 32 -62.20 -13.21 -15.79
N SER A 33 -62.63 -13.50 -17.02
CA SER A 33 -63.61 -14.56 -17.31
C SER A 33 -63.12 -15.96 -16.90
N LEU A 34 -61.80 -16.15 -16.81
CA LEU A 34 -61.16 -17.37 -16.32
C LEU A 34 -60.93 -17.37 -14.80
N ASN A 35 -61.50 -16.40 -14.06
CA ASN A 35 -61.33 -16.20 -12.63
C ASN A 35 -59.87 -15.97 -12.19
N TRP A 36 -59.03 -15.41 -13.06
CA TRP A 36 -57.63 -15.11 -12.75
C TRP A 36 -57.43 -13.60 -12.63
N SER A 37 -56.47 -13.17 -11.80
CA SER A 37 -55.93 -11.81 -11.90
C SER A 37 -54.82 -11.75 -12.96
N THR A 38 -54.53 -10.55 -13.46
CA THR A 38 -53.39 -10.35 -14.37
C THR A 38 -52.06 -10.77 -13.74
N LYS A 39 -51.92 -10.64 -12.40
CA LYS A 39 -50.73 -11.10 -11.67
C LYS A 39 -50.65 -12.61 -11.62
N ASP A 40 -51.75 -13.30 -11.34
CA ASP A 40 -51.81 -14.77 -11.30
C ASP A 40 -51.51 -15.35 -12.68
N PHE A 41 -52.05 -14.74 -13.75
CA PHE A 41 -51.69 -15.08 -15.11
C PHE A 41 -50.19 -14.94 -15.37
N MET A 42 -49.59 -13.79 -15.05
CA MET A 42 -48.15 -13.57 -15.29
C MET A 42 -47.28 -14.52 -14.47
N LEU A 43 -47.65 -14.83 -13.23
CA LEU A 43 -46.94 -15.79 -12.39
C LEU A 43 -47.06 -17.22 -12.94
N ALA A 44 -48.26 -17.65 -13.32
CA ALA A 44 -48.49 -18.97 -13.92
C ALA A 44 -47.77 -19.10 -15.27
N PHE A 45 -47.87 -18.07 -16.12
CA PHE A 45 -47.16 -18.00 -17.39
C PHE A 45 -45.66 -18.15 -17.18
N LEU A 46 -45.05 -17.41 -16.24
CA LEU A 46 -43.61 -17.46 -15.99
C LEU A 46 -43.14 -18.75 -15.31
N LYS A 47 -43.98 -19.44 -14.52
CA LYS A 47 -43.60 -20.66 -13.78
C LYS A 47 -43.91 -21.98 -14.49
N ASP A 48 -45.01 -22.09 -15.23
CA ASP A 48 -45.48 -23.38 -15.72
C ASP A 48 -44.84 -23.78 -17.05
N SER A 49 -43.99 -24.81 -17.06
CA SER A 49 -43.26 -25.32 -18.23
C SER A 49 -43.93 -26.47 -18.97
N LYS A 50 -45.14 -26.88 -18.56
CA LYS A 50 -45.75 -28.13 -19.03
C LYS A 50 -46.32 -28.08 -20.45
N HIS A 51 -46.70 -26.89 -20.93
CA HIS A 51 -47.32 -26.72 -22.25
C HIS A 51 -46.35 -26.12 -23.27
N GLN A 52 -46.23 -26.78 -24.43
CA GLN A 52 -45.29 -26.43 -25.50
C GLN A 52 -45.47 -24.98 -26.01
N ASP A 53 -46.72 -24.51 -26.16
CA ASP A 53 -47.00 -23.16 -26.64
C ASP A 53 -46.59 -22.06 -25.64
N VAL A 54 -46.72 -22.34 -24.34
CA VAL A 54 -46.29 -21.44 -23.26
C VAL A 54 -44.75 -21.43 -23.16
N ALA A 55 -44.10 -22.57 -23.41
CA ALA A 55 -42.65 -22.66 -23.51
C ALA A 55 -42.10 -21.88 -24.72
N ILE A 56 -42.70 -22.03 -25.91
CA ILE A 56 -42.33 -21.28 -27.12
C ILE A 56 -42.47 -19.77 -26.89
N SER A 57 -43.55 -19.34 -26.23
CA SER A 57 -43.80 -17.91 -25.95
C SER A 57 -42.83 -17.29 -24.95
N ARG A 58 -42.13 -18.11 -24.13
CA ARG A 58 -41.14 -17.64 -23.15
C ARG A 58 -39.70 -17.72 -23.58
N ARG A 59 -39.41 -18.47 -24.65
CA ARG A 59 -38.04 -18.84 -25.05
C ARG A 59 -37.06 -17.67 -25.17
N TYR A 60 -37.55 -16.46 -25.41
CA TYR A 60 -36.71 -15.27 -25.58
C TYR A 60 -36.58 -14.37 -24.34
N TRP A 61 -37.30 -14.63 -23.24
CA TRP A 61 -37.32 -13.73 -22.07
C TRP A 61 -35.94 -13.57 -21.39
N VAL A 62 -35.08 -14.58 -21.47
CA VAL A 62 -33.75 -14.60 -20.82
C VAL A 62 -32.61 -14.61 -21.86
N THR A 63 -32.92 -14.63 -23.16
CA THR A 63 -31.91 -14.64 -24.22
C THR A 63 -31.38 -13.23 -24.51
N ASP A 64 -30.15 -13.12 -24.99
CA ASP A 64 -29.55 -11.83 -25.39
C ASP A 64 -30.44 -11.03 -26.37
N GLN A 65 -31.09 -11.71 -27.32
CA GLN A 65 -31.98 -11.07 -28.30
C GLN A 65 -33.30 -10.56 -27.72
N GLY A 66 -33.77 -11.10 -26.58
CA GLY A 66 -35.05 -10.73 -25.98
C GLY A 66 -34.94 -10.01 -24.64
N TRP A 67 -33.75 -10.00 -24.02
CA TRP A 67 -33.50 -9.38 -22.72
C TRP A 67 -33.86 -7.90 -22.69
N ASP A 68 -33.60 -7.15 -23.75
CA ASP A 68 -33.95 -5.72 -23.82
C ASP A 68 -35.45 -5.48 -23.64
N SER A 69 -36.29 -6.35 -24.21
CA SER A 69 -37.75 -6.28 -24.05
C SER A 69 -38.20 -6.69 -22.64
N THR A 70 -37.55 -7.69 -22.05
CA THR A 70 -37.77 -8.10 -20.65
C THR A 70 -37.36 -6.98 -19.69
N LYS A 71 -36.23 -6.32 -19.95
CA LYS A 71 -35.73 -5.18 -19.20
C LYS A 71 -36.70 -4.00 -19.26
N ASP A 72 -37.25 -3.69 -20.44
CA ASP A 72 -38.25 -2.61 -20.57
C ASP A 72 -39.54 -2.93 -19.79
N LEU A 73 -39.98 -4.19 -19.77
CA LEU A 73 -41.10 -4.63 -18.93
C LEU A 73 -40.82 -4.43 -17.43
N LEU A 74 -39.63 -4.81 -16.96
CA LEU A 74 -39.21 -4.62 -15.56
C LEU A 74 -39.11 -3.13 -15.20
N LEU A 75 -38.54 -2.30 -16.09
CA LEU A 75 -38.45 -0.86 -15.89
C LEU A 75 -39.82 -0.18 -15.91
N THR A 76 -40.74 -0.65 -16.76
CA THR A 76 -42.12 -0.14 -16.77
C THR A 76 -42.86 -0.54 -15.50
N THR A 77 -42.63 -1.74 -14.99
CA THR A 77 -43.15 -2.19 -13.68
C THR A 77 -42.59 -1.33 -12.54
N LYS A 78 -41.29 -1.03 -12.56
CA LYS A 78 -40.67 -0.08 -11.63
C LYS A 78 -41.34 1.28 -11.67
N ARG A 79 -41.52 1.87 -12.87
CA ARG A 79 -42.18 3.18 -13.04
C ARG A 79 -43.61 3.17 -12.49
N LEU A 80 -44.34 2.06 -12.61
CA LEU A 80 -45.68 1.90 -12.04
C LEU A 80 -45.65 1.86 -10.50
N ALA A 81 -44.73 1.07 -9.92
CA ALA A 81 -44.56 0.99 -8.47
C ALA A 81 -44.14 2.34 -7.85
N GLN A 82 -43.26 3.07 -8.52
CA GLN A 82 -42.73 4.35 -8.04
C GLN A 82 -43.70 5.54 -8.18
N ARG A 83 -44.96 5.32 -8.60
CA ARG A 83 -46.00 6.37 -8.62
C ARG A 83 -46.47 6.80 -7.23
N HIS A 84 -46.23 5.97 -6.21
CA HIS A 84 -46.65 6.21 -4.83
C HIS A 84 -45.47 5.96 -3.89
N ILE A 85 -45.38 6.75 -2.81
CA ILE A 85 -44.27 6.70 -1.84
C ILE A 85 -44.07 5.27 -1.28
N LYS A 86 -45.14 4.62 -0.80
CA LYS A 86 -45.07 3.23 -0.32
C LYS A 86 -44.58 2.25 -1.38
N GLY A 87 -44.92 2.48 -2.65
CA GLY A 87 -44.46 1.67 -3.77
C GLY A 87 -42.97 1.85 -4.05
N CYS A 88 -42.43 3.06 -3.86
CA CYS A 88 -40.98 3.30 -3.88
C CYS A 88 -40.28 2.51 -2.78
N GLU A 89 -40.76 2.58 -1.53
CA GLU A 89 -40.17 1.86 -0.39
C GLU A 89 -40.16 0.35 -0.61
N HIS A 90 -41.26 -0.24 -1.10
CA HIS A 90 -41.32 -1.66 -1.43
C HIS A 90 -40.36 -2.05 -2.56
N TRP A 91 -40.20 -1.20 -3.58
CA TRP A 91 -39.26 -1.44 -4.67
C TRP A 91 -37.80 -1.40 -4.19
N GLU A 92 -37.45 -0.40 -3.38
CA GLU A 92 -36.11 -0.26 -2.82
C GLU A 92 -35.75 -1.42 -1.89
N ALA A 93 -36.68 -1.82 -1.01
CA ALA A 93 -36.51 -2.98 -0.14
C ALA A 93 -36.31 -4.28 -0.95
N PHE A 94 -37.07 -4.45 -2.04
CA PHE A 94 -36.90 -5.59 -2.95
C PHE A 94 -35.53 -5.60 -3.61
N ILE A 95 -35.10 -4.48 -4.21
CA ILE A 95 -33.78 -4.40 -4.86
C ILE A 95 -32.64 -4.60 -3.86
N LEU A 96 -32.75 -4.07 -2.65
CA LEU A 96 -31.78 -4.30 -1.58
C LEU A 96 -31.68 -5.79 -1.23
N SER A 97 -32.82 -6.49 -1.11
CA SER A 97 -32.86 -7.93 -0.85
C SER A 97 -32.18 -8.73 -1.97
N GLN A 98 -32.48 -8.42 -3.24
CA GLN A 98 -31.87 -9.10 -4.38
C GLN A 98 -30.36 -8.80 -4.51
N ALA A 99 -29.94 -7.56 -4.31
CA ALA A 99 -28.52 -7.19 -4.32
C ALA A 99 -27.74 -7.88 -3.19
N THR A 100 -28.34 -7.99 -2.00
CA THR A 100 -27.75 -8.70 -0.86
C THR A 100 -27.52 -10.19 -1.18
N GLU A 101 -28.49 -10.85 -1.81
CA GLU A 101 -28.35 -12.24 -2.25
C GLU A 101 -27.19 -12.42 -3.24
N ILE A 102 -27.08 -11.51 -4.23
CA ILE A 102 -25.99 -11.54 -5.21
C ILE A 102 -24.64 -11.25 -4.56
N VAL A 103 -24.55 -10.38 -3.55
CA VAL A 103 -23.29 -10.10 -2.83
C VAL A 103 -22.88 -11.28 -1.95
N LEU A 104 -23.82 -11.98 -1.33
CA LEU A 104 -23.54 -13.10 -0.42
C LEU A 104 -23.28 -14.43 -1.12
N SER A 105 -23.70 -14.57 -2.38
CA SER A 105 -23.49 -15.78 -3.19
C SER A 105 -22.01 -16.06 -3.51
N PRO A 106 -21.22 -15.11 -4.05
CA PRO A 106 -19.79 -15.27 -4.24
C PRO A 106 -19.04 -15.04 -2.93
N LYS A 107 -18.67 -16.11 -2.24
CA LYS A 107 -17.71 -16.05 -1.13
C LYS A 107 -16.35 -16.50 -1.65
N PRO A 108 -15.24 -15.81 -1.29
CA PRO A 108 -13.91 -16.38 -1.46
C PRO A 108 -13.90 -17.78 -0.81
N PRO A 109 -13.33 -18.80 -1.48
CA PRO A 109 -13.26 -20.14 -0.89
C PRO A 109 -12.58 -20.06 0.48
N SER A 110 -13.21 -20.66 1.49
CA SER A 110 -12.63 -20.75 2.82
C SER A 110 -11.47 -21.75 2.80
N GLY A 111 -10.30 -21.37 3.32
CA GLY A 111 -9.16 -22.27 3.40
C GLY A 111 -7.82 -21.57 3.24
N LEU A 112 -6.75 -22.36 3.24
CA LEU A 112 -5.39 -21.89 3.03
C LEU A 112 -5.18 -21.46 1.56
N SER A 113 -4.55 -20.31 1.35
CA SER A 113 -4.12 -19.83 0.03
C SER A 113 -3.14 -20.81 -0.65
N PRO A 114 -3.17 -21.00 -1.99
CA PRO A 114 -3.92 -20.24 -3.02
C PRO A 114 -5.38 -20.69 -3.21
N GLY A 115 -5.74 -21.87 -2.69
CA GLY A 115 -7.08 -22.45 -2.82
C GLY A 115 -8.15 -21.78 -1.96
N GLY A 116 -7.76 -21.04 -0.93
CA GLY A 116 -8.65 -20.29 -0.05
C GLY A 116 -8.29 -18.81 0.13
N SER A 117 -8.68 -18.23 1.27
CA SER A 117 -8.63 -16.79 1.54
C SER A 117 -7.64 -16.35 2.64
N TYR A 118 -7.06 -17.29 3.41
CA TYR A 118 -6.15 -16.96 4.50
C TYR A 118 -4.75 -17.57 4.32
N TYR A 119 -3.76 -16.95 4.94
CA TYR A 119 -2.36 -17.33 4.91
C TYR A 119 -1.89 -17.66 6.34
N THR A 120 -1.14 -18.75 6.50
CA THR A 120 -0.47 -19.03 7.77
C THR A 120 0.87 -18.31 7.81
N THR A 121 1.21 -17.69 8.93
CA THR A 121 2.48 -16.95 9.07
C THR A 121 3.71 -17.81 8.91
N SER A 122 3.61 -19.12 9.19
CA SER A 122 4.67 -20.10 8.95
C SER A 122 4.91 -20.42 7.48
N SER A 123 3.95 -20.14 6.58
CA SER A 123 4.06 -20.40 5.14
C SER A 123 4.20 -19.13 4.29
N LEU A 124 4.30 -17.96 4.92
CA LEU A 124 4.41 -16.69 4.21
C LEU A 124 5.75 -16.60 3.47
N ALA A 125 5.67 -16.45 2.15
CA ALA A 125 6.81 -16.11 1.32
C ALA A 125 7.31 -14.68 1.63
N SER A 126 8.61 -14.46 1.46
CA SER A 126 9.22 -13.13 1.64
C SER A 126 8.65 -12.07 0.67
N THR A 127 8.13 -12.52 -0.47
CA THR A 127 7.51 -11.69 -1.52
C THR A 127 6.08 -11.30 -1.19
N PHE A 128 5.44 -11.86 -0.16
CA PHE A 128 4.03 -11.63 0.12
C PHE A 128 3.67 -10.13 0.21
N PHE A 129 4.53 -9.31 0.80
CA PHE A 129 4.31 -7.87 0.94
C PHE A 129 4.80 -7.03 -0.26
N SER A 130 5.31 -7.68 -1.31
CA SER A 130 5.70 -7.02 -2.55
C SER A 130 4.51 -6.38 -3.25
N LYS A 131 4.80 -5.39 -4.10
CA LYS A 131 3.77 -4.71 -4.90
C LYS A 131 3.05 -5.70 -5.82
N ASP A 132 3.78 -6.62 -6.43
CA ASP A 132 3.27 -7.58 -7.42
C ASP A 132 2.37 -8.65 -6.78
N ASP A 133 2.78 -9.24 -5.66
CA ASP A 133 1.95 -10.21 -4.94
C ASP A 133 0.70 -9.55 -4.36
N ARG A 134 0.82 -8.29 -3.90
CA ARG A 134 -0.33 -7.51 -3.44
C ARG A 134 -1.30 -7.21 -4.58
N ALA A 135 -0.81 -6.79 -5.74
CA ALA A 135 -1.63 -6.54 -6.92
C ALA A 135 -2.35 -7.81 -7.37
N SER A 136 -1.63 -8.94 -7.43
CA SER A 136 -2.18 -10.25 -7.78
C SER A 136 -3.28 -10.70 -6.82
N ARG A 137 -3.12 -10.49 -5.50
CA ARG A 137 -4.17 -10.78 -4.50
C ARG A 137 -5.40 -9.89 -4.70
N ASN A 138 -5.20 -8.61 -4.98
CA ASN A 138 -6.30 -7.68 -5.22
C ASN A 138 -7.08 -8.06 -6.49
N GLU A 139 -6.39 -8.37 -7.59
CA GLU A 139 -7.01 -8.85 -8.84
C GLU A 139 -7.80 -10.15 -8.62
N ALA A 140 -7.23 -11.11 -7.88
CA ALA A 140 -7.92 -12.34 -7.53
C ALA A 140 -9.20 -12.06 -6.71
N LEU A 141 -9.18 -11.08 -5.79
CA LEU A 141 -10.35 -10.69 -5.01
C LEU A 141 -11.43 -10.03 -5.89
N ILE A 142 -11.03 -9.15 -6.80
CA ILE A 142 -11.93 -8.49 -7.78
C ILE A 142 -12.60 -9.55 -8.66
N SER A 143 -11.82 -10.48 -9.22
CA SER A 143 -12.34 -11.55 -10.06
C SER A 143 -13.27 -12.51 -9.31
N ARG A 144 -13.06 -12.72 -8.00
CA ARG A 144 -13.91 -13.58 -7.17
C ARG A 144 -15.22 -12.90 -6.74
N MET A 145 -15.27 -11.57 -6.66
CA MET A 145 -16.43 -10.81 -6.19
C MET A 145 -16.80 -9.64 -7.14
N PRO A 146 -17.07 -9.91 -8.43
CA PRO A 146 -17.21 -8.85 -9.44
C PRO A 146 -18.41 -7.93 -9.19
N PHE A 147 -19.55 -8.48 -8.73
CA PHE A 147 -20.74 -7.69 -8.44
C PHE A 147 -20.53 -6.70 -7.29
N LEU A 148 -19.93 -7.14 -6.18
CA LEU A 148 -19.62 -6.28 -5.04
C LEU A 148 -18.62 -5.19 -5.44
N TYR A 149 -17.56 -5.56 -6.17
CA TYR A 149 -16.57 -4.61 -6.65
C TYR A 149 -17.21 -3.52 -7.52
N GLN A 150 -18.01 -3.90 -8.52
CA GLN A 150 -18.71 -2.95 -9.39
C GLN A 150 -19.67 -2.04 -8.61
N LEU A 151 -20.39 -2.59 -7.63
CA LEU A 151 -21.31 -1.83 -6.78
C LEU A 151 -20.56 -0.76 -5.95
N LEU A 152 -19.41 -1.12 -5.37
CA LEU A 152 -18.56 -0.19 -4.62
C LEU A 152 -17.97 0.89 -5.54
N CYS A 153 -17.46 0.50 -6.72
CA CYS A 153 -16.96 1.46 -7.71
C CYS A 153 -18.05 2.45 -8.11
N ALA A 154 -19.26 1.99 -8.41
CA ALA A 154 -20.39 2.85 -8.75
C ALA A 154 -20.74 3.83 -7.61
N LYS A 155 -20.69 3.36 -6.35
CA LYS A 155 -20.95 4.20 -5.17
C LYS A 155 -19.90 5.29 -4.97
N ILE A 156 -18.62 4.95 -5.17
CA ILE A 156 -17.48 5.88 -4.98
C ILE A 156 -17.41 6.89 -6.13
N GLN A 157 -17.59 6.43 -7.37
CA GLN A 157 -17.43 7.27 -8.57
C GLN A 157 -18.59 8.24 -8.78
N GLY A 158 -19.74 8.01 -8.15
CA GLY A 158 -20.88 8.93 -8.14
C GLY A 158 -21.31 9.34 -9.55
N ASN A 159 -21.97 8.44 -10.29
CA ASN A 159 -22.61 8.70 -11.59
C ASN A 159 -21.76 9.41 -12.67
N LYS A 160 -20.43 9.45 -12.55
CA LYS A 160 -19.55 9.83 -13.65
C LYS A 160 -19.53 8.67 -14.65
N SER A 161 -19.94 8.94 -15.89
CA SER A 161 -19.95 7.96 -16.97
C SER A 161 -18.58 7.30 -17.11
N TYR A 162 -18.56 5.97 -17.28
CA TYR A 162 -17.36 5.19 -17.61
C TYR A 162 -16.77 5.69 -18.93
N GLU A 163 -15.82 6.62 -18.85
CA GLU A 163 -14.73 6.68 -19.82
C GLU A 163 -13.48 6.16 -19.13
N ASP A 164 -12.92 5.13 -19.74
CA ASP A 164 -11.71 4.42 -19.36
C ASP A 164 -10.60 5.40 -18.97
N SER A 165 -10.34 5.50 -17.67
CA SER A 165 -9.14 6.15 -17.16
C SER A 165 -8.82 5.61 -15.78
N THR A 166 -7.68 4.92 -15.73
CA THR A 166 -6.84 4.62 -14.56
C THR A 166 -7.11 5.53 -13.35
N ILE A 167 -7.58 4.97 -12.23
CA ILE A 167 -7.71 5.71 -10.97
C ILE A 167 -6.67 5.21 -9.95
N THR A 168 -5.68 6.07 -9.79
CA THR A 168 -4.81 6.26 -8.64
C THR A 168 -5.57 6.45 -7.32
N ASN A 169 -5.07 5.77 -6.28
CA ASN A 169 -5.10 6.07 -4.84
C ASN A 169 -6.42 6.56 -4.21
N ALA A 170 -7.10 5.64 -3.50
CA ALA A 170 -8.16 5.97 -2.55
C ALA A 170 -7.60 6.17 -1.13
N ALA A 171 -7.96 7.32 -0.56
CA ALA A 171 -7.60 7.80 0.77
C ALA A 171 -8.25 7.00 1.91
N ALA A 172 -7.63 7.11 3.08
CA ALA A 172 -7.94 6.43 4.32
C ALA A 172 -9.39 6.60 4.82
N ILE A 173 -9.99 5.47 5.21
CA ILE A 173 -11.24 5.42 6.00
C ILE A 173 -10.84 5.37 7.49
N LYS A 174 -11.38 6.31 8.28
CA LYS A 174 -11.35 6.24 9.75
C LYS A 174 -12.53 5.39 10.20
N GLU A 175 -12.27 4.33 10.95
CA GLU A 175 -13.28 3.58 11.71
C GLU A 175 -13.16 3.95 13.19
N GLU A 176 -14.28 4.39 13.76
CA GLU A 176 -14.54 4.45 15.19
C GLU A 176 -15.17 3.10 15.58
N ALA A 177 -14.62 2.44 16.59
CA ALA A 177 -15.17 1.21 17.16
C ALA A 177 -15.38 1.41 18.66
N GLU A 178 -16.59 1.08 19.12
CA GLU A 178 -17.04 1.19 20.50
C GLU A 178 -16.28 0.24 21.44
N GLU A 179 -16.09 0.70 22.68
CA GLU A 179 -15.36 0.03 23.75
C GLU A 179 -16.18 -1.12 24.35
N ASP A 180 -15.63 -2.34 24.32
CA ASP A 180 -16.01 -3.39 25.26
C ASP A 180 -14.82 -3.63 26.20
N ASP A 181 -15.06 -3.46 27.50
CA ASP A 181 -14.06 -3.43 28.56
C ASP A 181 -13.95 -4.83 29.20
N ALA A 182 -13.31 -5.74 28.47
CA ALA A 182 -12.96 -7.06 28.98
C ALA A 182 -11.49 -7.11 29.36
N HIS A 183 -11.23 -7.43 30.63
CA HIS A 183 -9.91 -7.62 31.24
C HIS A 183 -8.99 -8.48 30.36
N ASP A 184 -7.83 -7.93 29.99
CA ASP A 184 -6.86 -8.52 29.07
C ASP A 184 -5.80 -9.33 29.84
N PRO A 185 -5.69 -10.65 29.63
CA PRO A 185 -4.65 -11.49 30.25
C PRO A 185 -3.21 -11.18 29.77
N SER A 186 -3.00 -10.14 28.95
CA SER A 186 -1.68 -9.65 28.56
C SER A 186 -0.94 -8.83 29.62
N ASP A 187 -1.62 -8.44 30.70
CA ASP A 187 -1.00 -7.73 31.84
C ASP A 187 -0.17 -8.64 32.76
N GLU A 188 -0.29 -9.97 32.65
CA GLU A 188 0.45 -10.95 33.47
C GLU A 188 1.56 -11.73 32.72
N MET A 189 1.90 -11.36 31.50
CA MET A 189 3.04 -11.99 30.83
C MET A 189 4.37 -11.37 31.30
N GLU A 190 5.07 -12.12 32.17
CA GLU A 190 6.45 -11.87 32.58
C GLU A 190 7.39 -11.68 31.37
N ASP A 191 8.33 -10.74 31.53
CA ASP A 191 9.38 -10.42 30.56
C ASP A 191 10.28 -11.64 30.32
N LEU A 192 9.96 -12.42 29.30
CA LEU A 192 10.77 -13.56 28.84
C LEU A 192 11.76 -13.20 27.72
N ASP A 193 12.10 -11.92 27.60
CA ASP A 193 13.17 -11.44 26.73
C ASP A 193 13.81 -10.24 27.44
N GLY A 194 15.00 -10.43 28.02
CA GLY A 194 15.73 -9.48 28.88
C GLY A 194 16.18 -8.19 28.19
N SER A 195 15.31 -7.61 27.38
CA SER A 195 15.43 -6.33 26.71
C SER A 195 14.80 -5.25 27.58
N ILE A 196 15.62 -4.25 27.94
CA ILE A 196 15.24 -3.03 28.66
C ILE A 196 14.41 -2.16 27.70
N LEU A 197 13.22 -2.62 27.33
CA LEU A 197 12.27 -1.84 26.55
C LEU A 197 11.12 -1.50 27.48
N LYS A 198 11.20 -0.32 28.12
CA LYS A 198 10.07 0.23 28.87
C LYS A 198 8.86 0.32 27.94
N LYS A 199 7.90 -0.58 28.17
CA LYS A 199 6.54 -0.53 27.62
C LYS A 199 5.98 0.89 27.84
N SER A 200 5.40 1.48 26.79
CA SER A 200 4.57 2.69 26.92
C SER A 200 3.56 2.51 28.06
N SER A 201 3.54 3.45 29.01
CA SER A 201 2.73 3.42 30.24
C SER A 201 1.24 3.70 30.03
N ASN A 202 0.73 3.80 28.78
CA ASN A 202 -0.70 4.02 28.53
C ASN A 202 -1.34 2.83 27.78
N PRO A 203 -2.19 2.02 28.44
CA PRO A 203 -2.83 0.86 27.84
C PRO A 203 -3.77 1.21 26.66
N ALA A 204 -4.40 2.38 26.67
CA ALA A 204 -5.34 2.80 25.62
C ALA A 204 -4.68 2.97 24.23
N ILE A 205 -3.44 3.47 24.19
CA ILE A 205 -2.70 3.69 22.94
C ILE A 205 -2.21 2.36 22.37
N ARG A 206 -1.71 1.48 23.26
CA ARG A 206 -1.34 0.11 22.88
C ARG A 206 -2.53 -0.59 22.27
N ARG A 207 -3.72 -0.44 22.87
CA ARG A 207 -4.98 -0.99 22.38
C ARG A 207 -5.30 -0.49 20.96
N ARG A 208 -5.26 0.83 20.73
CA ARG A 208 -5.61 1.44 19.43
C ARG A 208 -4.64 1.11 18.29
N VAL A 209 -3.33 1.11 18.56
CA VAL A 209 -2.32 0.68 17.55
C VAL A 209 -2.46 -0.81 17.26
N THR A 210 -2.69 -1.62 18.29
CA THR A 210 -2.93 -3.07 18.14
C THR A 210 -4.20 -3.35 17.34
N GLU A 211 -5.25 -2.56 17.51
CA GLU A 211 -6.50 -2.69 16.75
C GLU A 211 -6.31 -2.40 15.26
N ARG A 212 -5.63 -1.29 14.91
CA ARG A 212 -5.35 -0.97 13.51
C ARG A 212 -4.47 -2.02 12.83
N VAL A 213 -3.44 -2.48 13.53
CA VAL A 213 -2.56 -3.54 13.03
C VAL A 213 -3.32 -4.85 12.90
N SER A 214 -4.16 -5.19 13.88
CA SER A 214 -5.01 -6.39 13.82
C SER A 214 -6.02 -6.33 12.67
N ALA A 215 -6.67 -5.18 12.45
CA ALA A 215 -7.59 -4.97 11.34
C ALA A 215 -6.88 -5.10 9.99
N TYR A 216 -5.68 -4.52 9.87
CA TYR A 216 -4.86 -4.66 8.66
C TYR A 216 -4.44 -6.12 8.41
N LEU A 217 -3.94 -6.82 9.43
CA LEU A 217 -3.56 -8.23 9.32
C LEU A 217 -4.77 -9.12 8.99
N ASN A 218 -5.96 -8.76 9.45
CA ASN A 218 -7.20 -9.42 9.07
C ASN A 218 -7.58 -9.16 7.61
N TYR A 219 -7.53 -7.90 7.18
CA TYR A 219 -7.80 -7.49 5.81
C TYR A 219 -6.94 -8.24 4.80
N ILE A 220 -5.64 -8.41 5.08
CA ILE A 220 -4.71 -9.14 4.20
C ILE A 220 -4.73 -10.67 4.39
N GLY A 221 -5.64 -11.19 5.23
CA GLY A 221 -5.86 -12.62 5.43
C GLY A 221 -4.80 -13.34 6.27
N ILE A 222 -4.00 -12.62 7.06
CA ILE A 222 -2.95 -13.21 7.93
C ILE A 222 -3.48 -13.52 9.33
N SER A 223 -4.53 -12.84 9.80
CA SER A 223 -5.13 -13.08 11.13
C SER A 223 -6.65 -13.08 11.11
N SER A 224 -7.29 -13.86 11.97
CA SER A 224 -8.75 -13.89 12.15
C SER A 224 -9.20 -13.29 13.50
N SER A 225 -8.25 -12.94 14.37
CA SER A 225 -8.50 -12.47 15.73
C SER A 225 -7.30 -11.69 16.27
N ARG A 226 -7.48 -10.93 17.36
CA ARG A 226 -6.36 -10.25 18.04
C ARG A 226 -5.26 -11.23 18.46
N ARG A 227 -5.63 -12.41 18.97
CA ARG A 227 -4.67 -13.47 19.34
C ARG A 227 -3.82 -13.93 18.17
N THR A 228 -4.46 -14.18 17.01
CA THR A 228 -3.73 -14.60 15.80
C THR A 228 -2.93 -13.45 15.19
N ALA A 229 -3.38 -12.19 15.33
CA ALA A 229 -2.62 -11.02 14.94
C ALA A 229 -1.32 -10.87 15.75
N HIS A 230 -1.36 -11.07 17.08
CA HIS A 230 -0.14 -11.06 17.90
C HIS A 230 0.81 -12.20 17.55
N ALA A 231 0.30 -13.42 17.36
CA ALA A 231 1.12 -14.55 16.90
C ALA A 231 1.76 -14.27 15.54
N ALA A 232 1.02 -13.62 14.64
CA ALA A 232 1.52 -13.20 13.35
C ALA A 232 2.64 -12.16 13.49
N LEU A 233 2.44 -11.11 14.29
CA LEU A 233 3.46 -10.09 14.56
C LEU A 233 4.73 -10.69 15.17
N LYS A 234 4.60 -11.64 16.11
CA LYS A 234 5.74 -12.35 16.68
C LYS A 234 6.53 -13.08 15.59
N THR A 235 5.83 -13.83 14.74
CA THR A 235 6.44 -14.59 13.64
C THR A 235 7.12 -13.67 12.62
N LEU A 236 6.43 -12.61 12.20
CA LEU A 236 6.96 -11.60 11.28
C LEU A 236 8.17 -10.87 11.88
N GLY A 237 8.13 -10.57 13.18
CA GLY A 237 9.23 -9.97 13.93
C GLY A 237 10.46 -10.87 13.97
N THR A 238 10.30 -12.16 14.27
CA THR A 238 11.40 -13.14 14.19
C THR A 238 11.97 -13.19 12.77
N GLY A 239 11.12 -13.25 11.74
CA GLY A 239 11.56 -13.23 10.34
C GLY A 239 12.31 -11.94 9.96
N ALA A 240 11.89 -10.79 10.48
CA ALA A 240 12.59 -9.51 10.28
C ALA A 240 13.97 -9.50 10.95
N ILE A 241 14.08 -10.01 12.18
CA ILE A 241 15.37 -10.16 12.89
C ILE A 241 16.31 -11.08 12.10
N GLU A 242 15.84 -12.22 11.62
CA GLU A 242 16.68 -13.13 10.82
C GLU A 242 17.14 -12.50 9.50
N LYS A 243 16.31 -11.65 8.88
CA LYS A 243 16.74 -10.84 7.73
C LYS A 243 17.84 -9.85 8.11
N ILE A 244 17.70 -9.14 9.24
CA ILE A 244 18.73 -8.21 9.74
C ILE A 244 20.04 -8.97 9.99
N LYS A 245 20.00 -10.07 10.74
CA LYS A 245 21.18 -10.92 10.99
C LYS A 245 21.83 -11.38 9.71
N ALA A 246 21.04 -11.84 8.72
CA ALA A 246 21.56 -12.24 7.42
C ALA A 246 22.34 -11.13 6.73
N ARG A 247 21.86 -9.88 6.79
CA ARG A 247 22.51 -8.69 6.20
C ARG A 247 23.80 -8.31 6.91
N PHE A 248 23.90 -8.61 8.20
CA PHE A 248 25.10 -8.36 9.00
C PHE A 248 26.13 -9.49 8.97
N LYS A 249 25.82 -10.66 8.40
CA LYS A 249 26.77 -11.79 8.29
C LYS A 249 28.08 -11.33 7.65
N LEU A 250 29.20 -11.68 8.31
CA LEU A 250 30.56 -11.35 7.85
C LEU A 250 30.89 -11.96 6.48
N THR A 251 30.25 -13.09 6.13
CA THR A 251 30.42 -13.75 4.83
C THR A 251 29.86 -12.95 3.65
N GLN A 252 28.97 -11.98 3.90
CA GLN A 252 28.33 -11.19 2.84
C GLN A 252 29.17 -9.97 2.43
N SER A 253 29.88 -9.37 3.39
CA SER A 253 30.86 -8.31 3.18
C SER A 253 31.81 -8.32 4.37
N SER A 254 33.07 -8.68 4.11
CA SER A 254 34.11 -8.73 5.14
C SER A 254 34.66 -7.35 5.49
N ILE A 255 34.40 -6.34 4.67
CA ILE A 255 35.07 -5.03 4.76
C ILE A 255 34.13 -3.93 5.25
N ILE A 256 32.97 -3.78 4.59
CA ILE A 256 32.00 -2.70 4.87
C ILE A 256 30.72 -3.29 5.41
N ALA A 257 30.28 -2.84 6.58
CA ALA A 257 28.98 -3.20 7.13
C ALA A 257 27.83 -2.51 6.35
N PRO A 258 26.59 -3.02 6.42
CA PRO A 258 25.43 -2.28 5.93
C PRO A 258 25.41 -0.86 6.51
N PHE A 259 25.03 0.12 5.68
CA PHE A 259 24.94 1.51 6.10
C PHE A 259 23.77 1.65 7.07
N LEU A 260 24.04 2.18 8.25
CA LEU A 260 23.05 2.39 9.29
C LEU A 260 22.56 3.83 9.20
N CYS A 261 21.29 4.03 8.84
CA CYS A 261 20.66 5.32 8.99
C CYS A 261 19.79 5.32 10.24
N TYR A 262 19.97 6.28 11.12
CA TYR A 262 19.12 6.44 12.28
C TYR A 262 18.70 7.89 12.48
N ASN A 263 17.52 8.05 13.08
CA ASN A 263 17.03 9.37 13.45
C ASN A 263 16.12 9.26 14.67
N ASN A 264 15.94 10.38 15.35
CA ASN A 264 14.96 10.47 16.42
C ASN A 264 13.56 10.50 15.80
N LEU A 265 12.63 9.80 16.45
CA LEU A 265 11.22 9.80 16.15
C LEU A 265 10.48 10.34 17.38
N ASP A 266 9.94 11.55 17.21
CA ASP A 266 9.09 12.17 18.20
C ASP A 266 7.64 12.12 17.71
N PHE A 267 6.76 11.50 18.49
CA PHE A 267 5.32 11.49 18.24
C PHE A 267 4.61 12.21 19.38
N GLU A 268 3.85 13.26 19.07
CA GLU A 268 2.97 13.89 20.04
C GLU A 268 1.58 13.25 20.00
N GLU A 269 1.17 12.66 21.12
CA GLU A 269 -0.24 12.41 21.38
C GLU A 269 -0.88 13.70 21.85
N LYS A 270 -1.66 14.33 20.97
CA LYS A 270 -2.38 15.56 21.29
C LYS A 270 -3.80 15.25 21.76
N VAL A 271 -4.05 15.35 23.06
CA VAL A 271 -5.39 15.25 23.65
C VAL A 271 -6.13 16.56 23.37
N HIS A 272 -7.22 16.50 22.58
CA HIS A 272 -7.93 17.70 22.11
C HIS A 272 -8.86 18.32 23.18
N MET A 273 -9.26 17.54 24.18
CA MET A 273 -10.09 17.97 25.31
C MET A 273 -9.38 17.54 26.59
N GLY A 274 -8.58 18.43 27.18
CA GLY A 274 -7.87 18.15 28.42
C GLY A 274 -8.85 17.83 29.55
N SER A 275 -8.65 16.70 30.23
CA SER A 275 -9.25 16.41 31.53
C SER A 275 -8.13 16.36 32.57
N LEU A 276 -8.46 16.47 33.86
CA LEU A 276 -7.49 16.39 34.96
C LEU A 276 -6.68 15.07 35.00
N SER A 277 -7.05 14.06 34.20
CA SER A 277 -6.39 12.76 34.09
C SER A 277 -5.69 12.50 32.75
N HIS A 278 -5.85 13.37 31.75
CA HIS A 278 -5.33 13.16 30.38
C HIS A 278 -4.66 14.41 29.82
N ASP A 279 -3.32 14.42 29.87
CA ASP A 279 -2.48 15.42 29.23
C ASP A 279 -1.93 14.91 27.89
N SER A 280 -1.63 15.85 26.98
CA SER A 280 -0.84 15.55 25.78
C SER A 280 0.51 14.97 26.17
N ARG A 281 0.96 13.93 25.46
CA ARG A 281 2.22 13.23 25.76
C ARG A 281 3.12 13.17 24.54
N MET A 282 4.38 13.53 24.75
CA MET A 282 5.44 13.30 23.78
C MET A 282 5.98 11.89 23.96
N PHE A 283 6.00 11.12 22.87
CA PHE A 283 6.67 9.84 22.79
C PHE A 283 7.97 10.04 22.03
N HIS A 284 9.06 9.66 22.68
CA HIS A 284 10.39 9.70 22.10
C HIS A 284 10.83 8.28 21.78
N GLY A 285 11.39 8.07 20.59
CA GLY A 285 12.03 6.82 20.21
C GLY A 285 13.11 7.05 19.17
N THR A 286 14.05 6.12 19.05
CA THR A 286 15.03 6.13 17.96
C THR A 286 14.61 5.09 16.95
N TRP A 287 14.40 5.50 15.70
CA TRP A 287 14.17 4.57 14.60
C TRP A 287 15.41 4.52 13.72
N ALA A 288 15.65 3.34 13.15
CA ALA A 288 16.80 3.13 12.29
C ALA A 288 16.45 2.13 11.19
N TYR A 289 17.15 2.24 10.06
CA TYR A 289 17.11 1.25 9.00
C TYR A 289 18.51 1.03 8.45
N ILE A 290 18.72 -0.15 7.90
CA ILE A 290 19.96 -0.50 7.21
C ILE A 290 19.73 -0.54 5.71
N HIS A 291 20.75 -0.10 4.96
CA HIS A 291 20.82 -0.27 3.51
C HIS A 291 22.24 -0.67 3.10
N SER A 292 22.47 -0.91 1.82
CA SER A 292 23.81 -1.24 1.33
C SER A 292 24.02 -0.67 -0.06
N ALA A 293 25.27 -0.33 -0.38
CA ALA A 293 25.66 -0.05 -1.74
C ALA A 293 25.29 -1.22 -2.67
N SER A 294 24.93 -0.89 -3.91
CA SER A 294 24.60 -1.90 -4.93
C SER A 294 25.78 -2.87 -5.10
N PRO A 295 25.55 -4.20 -5.15
CA PRO A 295 26.62 -5.18 -5.40
C PRO A 295 27.41 -4.89 -6.67
N SER A 296 26.74 -4.32 -7.68
CA SER A 296 27.35 -3.92 -8.95
C SER A 296 28.36 -2.78 -8.80
N LEU A 297 28.17 -1.92 -7.81
CA LEU A 297 29.10 -0.85 -7.46
C LEU A 297 30.24 -1.40 -6.60
N LEU A 298 29.92 -2.20 -5.58
CA LEU A 298 30.92 -2.80 -4.69
C LEU A 298 31.93 -3.66 -5.46
N GLY A 299 31.49 -4.41 -6.47
CA GLY A 299 32.37 -5.22 -7.31
C GLY A 299 33.34 -4.42 -8.20
N LYS A 300 33.16 -3.09 -8.33
CA LYS A 300 34.06 -2.21 -9.09
C LYS A 300 35.09 -1.49 -8.20
N LEU A 301 34.94 -1.57 -6.89
CA LEU A 301 35.85 -0.91 -5.95
C LEU A 301 37.09 -1.76 -5.73
N ASP A 302 38.24 -1.12 -5.55
CA ASP A 302 39.48 -1.81 -5.19
C ASP A 302 39.46 -2.20 -3.70
N PRO A 303 39.47 -3.50 -3.35
CA PRO A 303 39.50 -3.93 -1.95
C PRO A 303 40.69 -3.39 -1.16
N ALA A 304 41.82 -3.10 -1.81
CA ALA A 304 43.00 -2.53 -1.14
C ALA A 304 42.76 -1.09 -0.65
N GLU A 305 41.89 -0.34 -1.32
CA GLU A 305 41.50 1.02 -0.92
C GLU A 305 40.37 1.03 0.13
N LEU A 306 39.70 -0.10 0.35
CA LEU A 306 38.62 -0.23 1.33
C LEU A 306 39.16 -0.73 2.66
N THR A 307 40.05 0.03 3.30
CA THR A 307 40.58 -0.30 4.63
C THR A 307 40.43 0.86 5.61
N ILE A 308 40.43 0.55 6.91
CA ILE A 308 40.37 1.57 7.97
C ILE A 308 41.59 2.50 7.89
N ASP A 309 42.76 1.96 7.53
CA ASP A 309 43.99 2.75 7.40
C ASP A 309 43.92 3.73 6.21
N VAL A 310 43.44 3.27 5.05
CA VAL A 310 43.24 4.14 3.88
C VAL A 310 42.19 5.21 4.19
N LEU A 311 41.10 4.86 4.88
CA LEU A 311 40.11 5.83 5.34
C LEU A 311 40.74 6.90 6.25
N ASN A 312 41.49 6.49 7.28
CA ASN A 312 42.12 7.42 8.21
C ASN A 312 43.14 8.33 7.53
N ASN A 313 43.92 7.79 6.58
CA ASN A 313 44.85 8.57 5.76
C ASN A 313 44.11 9.57 4.86
N ALA A 314 42.98 9.17 4.26
CA ALA A 314 42.14 10.05 3.46
C ALA A 314 41.51 11.16 4.32
N LEU A 315 41.00 10.85 5.51
CA LEU A 315 40.48 11.83 6.45
C LEU A 315 41.57 12.82 6.89
N HIS A 316 42.77 12.34 7.21
CA HIS A 316 43.91 13.18 7.54
C HIS A 316 44.37 14.07 6.38
N SER A 317 44.27 13.58 5.15
CA SER A 317 44.54 14.38 3.96
C SER A 317 43.46 15.44 3.76
N GLY A 318 42.19 15.09 4.02
CA GLY A 318 41.05 15.99 3.97
C GLY A 318 41.14 17.14 4.97
N THR A 319 41.67 16.93 6.19
CA THR A 319 41.87 18.02 7.16
C THR A 319 42.92 19.04 6.72
N LYS A 320 43.81 18.66 5.80
CA LYS A 320 44.80 19.56 5.19
C LYS A 320 44.29 20.22 3.91
N MET A 321 43.14 19.79 3.39
CA MET A 321 42.60 20.31 2.14
C MET A 321 42.10 21.75 2.34
N THR A 322 42.69 22.70 1.62
CA THR A 322 42.19 24.07 1.58
C THR A 322 40.92 24.12 0.75
N ILE A 323 39.79 24.31 1.42
CA ILE A 323 38.49 24.49 0.77
C ILE A 323 38.47 25.87 0.08
N ARG A 324 38.15 25.89 -1.22
CA ARG A 324 38.01 27.11 -2.02
C ARG A 324 36.56 27.29 -2.45
N SER A 325 36.08 28.54 -2.51
CA SER A 325 34.72 28.85 -3.00
C SER A 325 34.44 28.22 -4.37
N SER A 326 35.45 28.20 -5.26
CA SER A 326 35.35 27.60 -6.59
C SER A 326 35.00 26.10 -6.60
N MET A 327 35.20 25.39 -5.48
CA MET A 327 34.82 23.97 -5.35
C MET A 327 33.30 23.78 -5.23
N PHE A 328 32.56 24.83 -4.85
CA PHE A 328 31.10 24.81 -4.70
C PHE A 328 30.37 25.65 -5.75
N THR A 329 31.10 26.42 -6.57
CA THR A 329 30.50 27.15 -7.68
C THR A 329 30.20 26.22 -8.84
N SER A 330 29.07 26.42 -9.51
CA SER A 330 28.75 25.71 -10.74
C SER A 330 29.83 25.95 -11.80
N THR A 331 30.24 24.89 -12.50
CA THR A 331 31.07 25.04 -13.70
C THR A 331 30.21 25.53 -14.87
N VAL A 332 30.86 26.06 -15.91
CA VAL A 332 30.16 26.50 -17.13
C VAL A 332 29.36 25.34 -17.73
N GLU A 333 29.95 24.15 -17.79
CA GLU A 333 29.29 22.94 -18.30
C GLU A 333 28.06 22.55 -17.48
N SER A 334 28.16 22.66 -16.15
CA SER A 334 27.04 22.37 -15.23
C SER A 334 25.90 23.38 -15.41
N THR A 335 26.20 24.67 -15.55
CA THR A 335 25.20 25.70 -15.80
C THR A 335 24.52 25.53 -17.17
N GLU A 336 25.28 25.19 -18.22
CA GLU A 336 24.72 24.88 -19.53
C GLU A 336 23.82 23.65 -19.50
N HIS A 337 24.25 22.59 -18.81
CA HIS A 337 23.45 21.38 -18.61
C HIS A 337 22.15 21.70 -17.88
N TRP A 338 22.22 22.42 -16.76
CA TRP A 338 21.06 22.86 -15.99
C TRP A 338 20.09 23.70 -16.84
N GLY A 339 20.63 24.62 -17.65
CA GLY A 339 19.83 25.41 -18.59
C GLY A 339 19.09 24.55 -19.61
N LYS A 340 19.72 23.49 -20.13
CA LYS A 340 19.07 22.51 -21.02
C LYS A 340 18.00 21.70 -20.29
N ALA A 341 18.25 21.26 -19.05
CA ALA A 341 17.28 20.53 -18.24
C ALA A 341 16.00 21.35 -17.99
N LEU A 342 16.14 22.62 -17.58
CA LEU A 342 15.02 23.53 -17.39
C LEU A 342 14.24 23.75 -18.69
N LYS A 343 14.93 24.01 -19.81
CA LYS A 343 14.28 24.20 -21.12
C LYS A 343 13.48 22.96 -21.53
N SER A 344 14.02 21.76 -21.37
CA SER A 344 13.32 20.52 -21.71
C SER A 344 12.06 20.30 -20.86
N GLN A 345 12.13 20.59 -19.55
CA GLN A 345 10.97 20.49 -18.66
C GLN A 345 9.87 21.49 -19.03
N ILE A 346 10.23 22.73 -19.33
CA ILE A 346 9.29 23.77 -19.78
C ILE A 346 8.63 23.35 -21.10
N VAL A 347 9.42 22.91 -22.07
CA VAL A 347 8.91 22.41 -23.36
C VAL A 347 7.93 21.24 -23.15
N TRP A 348 8.26 20.30 -22.28
CA TRP A 348 7.38 19.17 -21.96
C TRP A 348 6.03 19.64 -21.41
N VAL A 349 6.01 20.58 -20.45
CA VAL A 349 4.77 21.12 -19.89
C VAL A 349 3.95 21.85 -20.95
N ILE A 350 4.58 22.73 -21.75
CA ILE A 350 3.91 23.48 -22.81
C ILE A 350 3.24 22.52 -23.80
N LEU A 351 3.97 21.52 -24.27
CA LEU A 351 3.47 20.57 -25.25
C LEU A 351 2.40 19.62 -24.70
N ARG A 352 2.40 19.37 -23.38
CA ARG A 352 1.42 18.50 -22.74
C ARG A 352 0.13 19.22 -22.39
N TYR A 353 0.20 20.49 -21.99
CA TYR A 353 -0.95 21.17 -21.39
C TYR A 353 -1.36 22.49 -22.06
N ILE A 354 -0.46 23.15 -22.81
CA ILE A 354 -0.68 24.54 -23.25
C ILE A 354 -0.88 24.64 -24.76
N ALA A 355 0.02 24.05 -25.56
CA ALA A 355 0.06 24.29 -27.00
C ALA A 355 0.54 23.07 -27.79
N LYS A 356 0.19 23.04 -29.09
CA LYS A 356 0.71 22.09 -30.07
C LYS A 356 1.61 22.83 -31.08
N PRO A 357 2.72 22.22 -31.53
CA PRO A 357 3.61 22.85 -32.48
C PRO A 357 2.94 22.92 -33.86
N VAL A 358 3.11 24.04 -34.55
CA VAL A 358 2.56 24.28 -35.89
C VAL A 358 3.32 23.48 -36.95
N ASP A 359 4.63 23.31 -36.75
CA ASP A 359 5.51 22.51 -37.62
C ASP A 359 6.61 21.80 -36.82
N GLY A 360 7.41 20.98 -37.50
CA GLY A 360 8.54 20.24 -36.93
C GLY A 360 9.91 20.73 -37.40
N ARG A 361 10.03 21.99 -37.87
CA ARG A 361 11.30 22.52 -38.42
C ARG A 361 12.39 22.64 -37.37
N VAL A 362 12.00 22.86 -36.11
CA VAL A 362 12.89 22.89 -34.95
C VAL A 362 12.59 21.70 -34.05
N LYS A 363 13.62 20.92 -33.74
CA LYS A 363 13.50 19.83 -32.76
C LYS A 363 13.30 20.43 -31.37
N LEU A 364 12.16 20.12 -30.77
CA LEU A 364 11.84 20.49 -29.39
C LEU A 364 12.27 19.37 -28.45
N ASP A 365 13.33 19.59 -27.68
CA ASP A 365 13.79 18.63 -26.68
C ASP A 365 12.82 18.62 -25.50
N LYS A 366 12.22 17.46 -25.22
CA LYS A 366 11.21 17.25 -24.16
C LYS A 366 11.78 16.53 -22.94
N SER A 367 13.00 16.01 -23.09
CA SER A 367 13.67 15.21 -22.08
C SER A 367 14.90 15.97 -21.59
N PRO A 368 15.08 16.11 -20.27
CA PRO A 368 16.30 16.67 -19.73
C PRO A 368 17.52 15.86 -20.20
N PRO A 369 18.67 16.51 -20.47
CA PRO A 369 19.91 15.79 -20.71
C PRO A 369 20.27 14.96 -19.48
N VAL A 370 20.82 13.77 -19.72
CA VAL A 370 21.12 12.82 -18.66
C VAL A 370 22.30 13.35 -17.80
N VAL A 371 22.19 13.24 -16.48
CA VAL A 371 23.30 13.45 -15.53
C VAL A 371 23.62 12.10 -14.92
N HIS A 372 24.86 11.61 -15.11
CA HIS A 372 25.38 10.38 -14.49
C HIS A 372 24.30 9.33 -14.18
N PRO A 373 23.69 8.72 -15.21
CA PRO A 373 22.52 7.88 -15.03
C PRO A 373 22.88 6.69 -14.14
N ILE A 374 22.29 6.66 -12.95
CA ILE A 374 22.27 5.47 -12.10
C ILE A 374 20.98 4.74 -12.45
N SER A 375 21.06 3.44 -12.69
CA SER A 375 19.87 2.62 -12.89
C SER A 375 19.02 2.73 -11.61
N PRO A 376 17.75 3.15 -11.69
CA PRO A 376 16.89 3.18 -10.52
C PRO A 376 16.63 1.74 -10.08
N GLU A 377 17.23 1.36 -8.95
CA GLU A 377 17.00 0.08 -8.29
C GLU A 377 16.09 0.31 -7.07
N ASP A 378 15.20 -0.64 -6.79
CA ASP A 378 14.41 -0.57 -5.56
C ASP A 378 15.37 -0.65 -4.36
N PRO A 379 15.31 0.30 -3.42
CA PRO A 379 16.24 0.35 -2.31
C PRO A 379 16.01 -0.85 -1.39
N ASN A 380 17.05 -1.64 -1.17
CA ASN A 380 16.99 -2.79 -0.28
C ASN A 380 17.22 -2.35 1.18
N THR A 381 16.16 -1.81 1.78
CA THR A 381 16.17 -1.30 3.16
C THR A 381 15.54 -2.29 4.14
N ASN A 382 16.12 -2.44 5.33
CA ASN A 382 15.51 -3.17 6.44
C ASN A 382 15.43 -2.28 7.68
N VAL A 383 14.22 -2.10 8.22
CA VAL A 383 13.98 -1.29 9.42
C VAL A 383 14.37 -2.10 10.66
N LEU A 384 15.14 -1.49 11.56
CA LEU A 384 15.47 -2.04 12.88
C LEU A 384 14.29 -1.83 13.84
N LYS A 385 14.15 -2.72 14.82
CA LYS A 385 13.22 -2.55 15.94
C LYS A 385 13.52 -1.22 16.63
N LEU A 386 12.47 -0.46 16.90
CA LEU A 386 12.55 0.84 17.58
C LEU A 386 13.29 0.68 18.92
N MET A 387 14.21 1.60 19.16
CA MET A 387 15.04 1.64 20.36
C MET A 387 14.63 2.83 21.21
N ILE A 388 14.99 2.80 22.50
CA ILE A 388 14.76 3.94 23.38
C ILE A 388 15.47 5.17 22.80
N ALA A 389 14.83 6.33 22.95
CA ALA A 389 15.34 7.60 22.42
C ALA A 389 16.75 7.84 22.94
N SER A 390 17.67 8.17 22.02
CA SER A 390 18.92 8.81 22.41
C SER A 390 18.59 10.22 22.87
N ASP A 391 18.92 10.55 24.11
CA ASP A 391 18.87 11.89 24.68
C ASP A 391 19.91 12.85 24.07
N ASN A 392 20.47 12.50 22.90
CA ASN A 392 21.60 13.17 22.27
C ASN A 392 22.82 13.27 23.21
N SER A 393 22.93 12.36 24.19
CA SER A 393 24.11 12.22 25.02
C SER A 393 25.01 11.09 24.53
N ALA A 394 26.25 11.09 25.05
CA ALA A 394 27.20 10.00 24.92
C ALA A 394 26.61 8.64 25.38
N ALA A 395 25.82 8.63 26.45
CA ALA A 395 25.20 7.42 26.99
C ALA A 395 24.08 6.92 26.07
N GLY A 396 23.20 7.82 25.62
CA GLY A 396 22.09 7.48 24.71
C GLY A 396 22.59 6.93 23.37
N VAL A 397 23.69 7.45 22.83
CA VAL A 397 24.31 6.87 21.62
C VAL A 397 24.92 5.49 21.89
N GLY A 398 25.46 5.24 23.09
CA GLY A 398 25.92 3.91 23.49
C GLY A 398 24.78 2.87 23.54
N GLU A 399 23.60 3.28 24.01
CA GLU A 399 22.39 2.45 23.95
C GLU A 399 21.98 2.15 22.51
N VAL A 400 22.15 3.13 21.60
CA VAL A 400 21.89 2.93 20.18
C VAL A 400 22.77 1.81 19.61
N PHE A 401 24.09 1.84 19.87
CA PHE A 401 24.99 0.77 19.44
C PHE A 401 24.60 -0.59 20.03
N THR A 402 24.24 -0.61 21.31
CA THR A 402 23.84 -1.84 21.99
C THR A 402 22.61 -2.45 21.31
N GLY A 403 21.61 -1.63 20.99
CA GLY A 403 20.42 -2.05 20.26
C GLY A 403 20.71 -2.55 18.85
N VAL A 404 21.66 -1.94 18.13
CA VAL A 404 22.08 -2.41 16.79
C VAL A 404 22.81 -3.74 16.87
N ILE A 405 23.78 -3.87 17.80
CA ILE A 405 24.57 -5.09 17.98
C ILE A 405 23.65 -6.27 18.32
N GLN A 406 22.75 -6.09 19.29
CA GLN A 406 21.76 -7.11 19.68
C GLN A 406 20.90 -7.59 18.50
N GLN A 407 20.45 -6.66 17.65
CA GLN A 407 19.60 -6.99 16.50
C GLN A 407 20.39 -7.57 15.32
N SER A 408 21.67 -7.23 15.19
CA SER A 408 22.57 -7.75 14.15
C SER A 408 22.98 -9.21 14.38
N GLY A 409 22.87 -9.70 15.61
CA GLY A 409 23.34 -11.03 16.00
C GLY A 409 24.86 -11.18 16.01
N LEU A 410 25.61 -10.07 15.97
CA LEU A 410 27.06 -10.02 16.09
C LEU A 410 27.47 -9.84 17.56
N THR A 411 28.68 -10.27 17.91
CA THR A 411 29.33 -9.82 19.15
C THR A 411 29.81 -8.38 19.00
N PRO A 412 30.05 -7.65 20.12
CA PRO A 412 30.69 -6.33 20.05
C PRO A 412 32.00 -6.36 19.26
N GLU A 413 32.85 -7.38 19.45
CA GLU A 413 34.12 -7.50 18.73
C GLU A 413 33.89 -7.62 17.22
N GLU A 414 32.99 -8.52 16.79
CA GLU A 414 32.64 -8.73 15.38
C GLU A 414 32.06 -7.48 14.72
N PHE A 415 31.26 -6.71 15.45
CA PHE A 415 30.74 -5.43 14.98
C PHE A 415 31.86 -4.42 14.72
N HIS A 416 32.90 -4.40 15.56
CA HIS A 416 34.04 -3.48 15.42
C HIS A 416 35.11 -3.93 14.41
N LEU A 417 35.03 -5.15 13.86
CA LEU A 417 35.96 -5.65 12.84
C LEU A 417 35.81 -4.97 11.46
N ARG A 418 34.68 -4.31 11.19
CA ARG A 418 34.36 -3.73 9.88
C ARG A 418 34.16 -2.23 9.94
N LEU A 419 34.31 -1.58 8.79
CA LEU A 419 33.91 -0.18 8.63
C LEU A 419 32.40 -0.05 8.80
N GLN A 420 31.98 0.76 9.78
CA GLN A 420 30.59 1.09 10.08
C GLN A 420 30.29 2.48 9.53
N ILE A 421 29.46 2.56 8.50
CA ILE A 421 28.97 3.84 7.96
C ILE A 421 27.64 4.17 8.60
N ILE A 422 27.59 5.31 9.28
CA ILE A 422 26.42 5.75 10.04
C ILE A 422 25.92 7.08 9.49
N GLU A 423 24.69 7.09 9.03
CA GLU A 423 24.00 8.26 8.50
C GLU A 423 23.02 8.79 9.55
N GLY A 424 23.04 10.10 9.77
CA GLY A 424 22.17 10.73 10.76
C GLY A 424 22.08 12.24 10.62
N ASN A 425 21.34 12.86 11.53
CA ASN A 425 21.35 14.32 11.64
C ASN A 425 22.70 14.83 12.17
N LEU A 426 22.95 16.14 12.05
CA LEU A 426 24.23 16.72 12.42
C LEU A 426 24.54 16.58 13.92
N ALA A 427 23.54 16.78 14.78
CA ALA A 427 23.72 16.67 16.22
C ALA A 427 24.18 15.26 16.61
N SER A 428 23.51 14.25 16.05
CA SER A 428 23.87 12.84 16.10
C SER A 428 25.32 12.61 15.67
N CYS A 429 25.71 13.01 14.47
CA CYS A 429 27.08 12.80 13.98
C CYS A 429 28.15 13.48 14.87
N ASN A 430 27.86 14.67 15.40
CA ASN A 430 28.78 15.38 16.30
C ASN A 430 28.99 14.65 17.64
N ILE A 431 27.96 14.01 18.18
CA ILE A 431 28.08 13.20 19.40
C ILE A 431 28.97 12.00 19.12
N PHE A 432 28.84 11.37 17.95
CA PHE A 432 29.70 10.26 17.54
C PHE A 432 31.17 10.69 17.43
N GLU A 433 31.45 11.81 16.76
CA GLU A 433 32.82 12.33 16.67
C GLU A 433 33.39 12.70 18.05
N THR A 434 32.55 13.22 18.94
CA THR A 434 32.95 13.53 20.32
C THR A 434 33.27 12.25 21.11
N LEU A 435 32.41 11.24 21.04
CA LEU A 435 32.63 9.92 21.65
C LEU A 435 33.89 9.24 21.12
N LYS A 436 34.10 9.30 19.80
CA LYS A 436 35.30 8.76 19.14
C LYS A 436 36.56 9.41 19.69
N ARG A 437 36.57 10.73 19.86
CA ARG A 437 37.69 11.48 20.46
C ARG A 437 37.90 11.15 21.94
N GLN A 438 36.82 11.03 22.72
CA GLN A 438 36.90 10.68 24.15
C GLN A 438 37.48 9.29 24.38
N ARG A 439 37.23 8.36 23.45
CA ARG A 439 37.76 6.99 23.50
C ARG A 439 39.13 6.83 22.83
N CYS A 440 39.76 7.92 22.38
CA CYS A 440 41.11 7.89 21.82
C CYS A 440 42.14 8.44 22.82
N PRO A 441 43.24 7.72 23.11
CA PRO A 441 43.60 6.40 22.58
C PRO A 441 42.86 5.27 23.32
N ALA A 442 42.37 4.28 22.57
CA ALA A 442 41.82 3.04 23.12
C ALA A 442 42.83 1.90 22.97
N VAL A 443 42.81 0.94 23.90
CA VAL A 443 43.73 -0.20 23.91
C VAL A 443 43.22 -1.31 22.97
N ALA A 444 41.91 -1.52 22.92
CA ALA A 444 41.29 -2.52 22.05
C ALA A 444 40.36 -1.91 20.98
N ASN A 445 40.20 -2.60 19.85
CA ASN A 445 39.38 -2.14 18.73
C ASN A 445 37.91 -1.92 19.09
N HIS A 446 37.34 -2.72 20.00
CA HIS A 446 35.95 -2.58 20.48
C HIS A 446 35.75 -1.43 21.48
N GLU A 447 36.85 -0.93 22.05
CA GLU A 447 36.85 0.27 22.90
C GLU A 447 37.05 1.52 22.04
N SER A 448 37.70 1.39 20.89
CA SER A 448 37.86 2.46 19.90
C SER A 448 36.62 2.58 19.00
N LEU A 449 36.26 3.80 18.57
CA LEU A 449 35.26 4.02 17.51
C LEU A 449 35.94 4.38 16.17
N ASN A 450 37.16 3.87 15.96
CA ASN A 450 37.99 4.22 14.79
C ASN A 450 37.44 3.66 13.48
N ASN A 451 36.77 2.53 13.54
CA ASN A 451 36.09 1.88 12.44
C ASN A 451 34.71 2.51 12.12
N VAL A 452 34.28 3.55 12.85
CA VAL A 452 33.01 4.24 12.60
C VAL A 452 33.25 5.53 11.81
N PHE A 453 32.50 5.68 10.73
CA PHE A 453 32.47 6.88 9.89
C PHE A 453 31.05 7.43 9.82
N THR A 454 30.88 8.70 10.18
CA THR A 454 29.56 9.34 10.19
C THR A 454 29.35 10.23 8.97
N VAL A 455 28.16 10.17 8.39
CA VAL A 455 27.76 10.98 7.24
C VAL A 455 26.55 11.83 7.65
N PRO A 456 26.71 13.16 7.79
CA PRO A 456 25.58 14.03 8.08
C PRO A 456 24.62 14.08 6.89
N GLY A 457 23.32 14.15 7.19
CA GLY A 457 22.29 14.30 6.16
C GLY A 457 22.52 15.54 5.28
N ALA A 458 22.25 15.40 3.99
CA ALA A 458 22.56 16.41 2.97
C ALA A 458 22.03 17.82 3.29
N ALA A 459 20.83 17.92 3.88
CA ALA A 459 20.25 19.20 4.27
C ALA A 459 21.10 19.94 5.32
N HIS A 460 21.66 19.23 6.31
CA HIS A 460 22.52 19.83 7.32
C HIS A 460 23.88 20.24 6.75
N THR A 461 24.45 19.41 5.87
CA THR A 461 25.70 19.76 5.17
C THR A 461 25.53 21.04 4.37
N LEU A 462 24.44 21.15 3.60
CA LEU A 462 24.11 22.35 2.83
C LEU A 462 23.86 23.57 3.74
N TRP A 463 23.17 23.38 4.87
CA TRP A 463 22.96 24.44 5.86
C TRP A 463 24.29 24.97 6.41
N ASN A 464 25.19 24.10 6.85
CA ASN A 464 26.49 24.50 7.40
C ASN A 464 27.35 25.23 6.37
N VAL A 465 27.38 24.76 5.12
CA VAL A 465 28.08 25.44 4.02
C VAL A 465 27.48 26.82 3.78
N SER A 466 26.15 26.91 3.73
CA SER A 466 25.44 28.19 3.52
C SER A 466 25.69 29.18 4.66
N GLN A 467 25.66 28.70 5.91
CA GLN A 467 25.96 29.50 7.10
C GLN A 467 27.41 29.99 7.08
N ALA A 468 28.37 29.14 6.73
CA ALA A 468 29.77 29.53 6.63
C ALA A 468 29.97 30.62 5.55
N ILE A 469 29.31 30.49 4.39
CA ILE A 469 29.33 31.52 3.35
C ILE A 469 28.73 32.83 3.88
N PHE A 470 27.58 32.77 4.56
CA PHE A 470 26.91 33.95 5.12
C PHE A 470 27.73 34.65 6.21
N LEU A 471 28.46 33.91 7.05
CA LEU A 471 29.28 34.49 8.13
C LEU A 471 30.62 35.05 7.63
N THR A 472 31.08 34.62 6.45
CA THR A 472 32.35 35.07 5.86
C THR A 472 32.16 36.28 4.94
N HIS A 473 30.93 36.52 4.49
CA HIS A 473 30.49 37.74 3.79
C HIS A 473 29.91 38.75 4.78
#